data_AF-A0A5K7Z8G1-F1
#
_entry.id   AF-A0A5K7Z8G1-F1
#
_cell.length_a   1.000
_cell.length_b   1.000
_cell.length_c   1.000
_cell.angle_alpha   90.00
_cell.angle_beta   90.00
_cell.angle_gamma   90.00
#
_symmetry.space_group_name_H-M   'P 1'
#
loop_
_entity.id
_entity.type
_entity.pdbx_description
1 polymer ?
#
loop_
_entity_poly.entity_id
_entity_poly.type
_entity_poly.pdbx_seq_one_letter_code
_entity_poly.pdbx_strand_id
1 'polypeptide(L)'
;MLPRFSNEVLSRGPSAILPQNLNDYWLKTLQKHCDDFLDRNFAVDQCTETLDTGDPLLVACIHELLQYDRPAGPELSAGDLAENITVYALSITMETIRRSSHIEMSAPTLDNLLSIDRIVAFGKINPEFGEFLQRACILPEDESAGEKNWFQRLKKKIIDQFNAA
;
A
#
# COMPACT_ATOMS: atom_id res chain seq x y z
N MET A 1 -4.48 0.63 -20.32
CA MET A 1 -4.43 -0.34 -19.21
C MET A 1 -5.68 -0.28 -18.35
N LEU A 2 -6.07 0.89 -17.83
CA LEU A 2 -7.25 1.02 -16.96
C LEU A 2 -8.58 0.47 -17.52
N PRO A 3 -8.98 0.67 -18.79
CA PRO A 3 -10.25 0.11 -19.29
C PRO A 3 -10.30 -1.43 -19.23
N ARG A 4 -9.15 -2.07 -19.49
CA ARG A 4 -9.02 -3.53 -19.40
C ARG A 4 -9.09 -3.99 -17.94
N PHE A 5 -8.41 -3.30 -17.04
CA PHE A 5 -8.44 -3.58 -15.60
C PHE A 5 -9.86 -3.42 -15.03
N SER A 6 -10.56 -2.35 -15.44
CA SER A 6 -11.95 -2.11 -15.08
C SER A 6 -12.86 -3.28 -15.51
N ASN A 7 -12.75 -3.71 -16.77
CA ASN A 7 -13.57 -4.80 -17.28
C ASN A 7 -13.22 -6.17 -16.68
N GLU A 8 -11.94 -6.47 -16.48
CA GLU A 8 -11.50 -7.81 -16.05
C GLU A 8 -11.49 -8.00 -14.54
N VAL A 9 -11.30 -6.92 -13.76
CA VAL A 9 -11.13 -6.96 -12.30
C VAL A 9 -12.20 -6.15 -11.60
N LEU A 10 -12.25 -4.82 -11.80
CA LEU A 10 -13.15 -3.94 -11.02
C LEU A 10 -14.63 -4.26 -11.23
N SER A 11 -15.03 -4.72 -12.42
CA SER A 11 -16.41 -5.13 -12.73
C SER A 11 -16.94 -6.27 -11.84
N ARG A 12 -16.04 -6.99 -11.16
CA ARG A 12 -16.36 -8.09 -10.25
C ARG A 12 -16.47 -7.62 -8.79
N GLY A 13 -16.34 -6.32 -8.55
CA GLY A 13 -16.46 -5.69 -7.24
C GLY A 13 -15.16 -5.68 -6.41
N PRO A 14 -15.23 -5.14 -5.18
CA PRO A 14 -14.06 -4.84 -4.35
C PRO A 14 -13.27 -6.07 -3.94
N SER A 15 -13.90 -7.24 -3.80
CA SER A 15 -13.16 -8.46 -3.47
C SER A 15 -12.20 -8.89 -4.58
N ALA A 16 -12.40 -8.45 -5.83
CA ALA A 16 -11.57 -8.84 -6.96
C ALA A 16 -10.17 -8.20 -6.94
N ILE A 17 -10.00 -7.10 -6.20
CA ILE A 17 -8.71 -6.43 -6.00
C ILE A 17 -7.98 -6.92 -4.76
N LEU A 18 -8.54 -7.88 -4.00
CA LEU A 18 -7.79 -8.56 -2.96
C LEU A 18 -6.59 -9.28 -3.60
N PRO A 19 -5.36 -9.14 -3.06
CA PRO A 19 -4.15 -9.67 -3.69
C PRO A 19 -4.25 -11.16 -4.07
N GLN A 20 -4.82 -11.99 -3.20
CA GLN A 20 -4.99 -13.42 -3.43
C GLN A 20 -5.97 -13.77 -4.56
N ASN A 21 -6.86 -12.85 -4.92
CA ASN A 21 -7.87 -13.04 -5.96
C ASN A 21 -7.39 -12.58 -7.34
N LEU A 22 -6.27 -11.85 -7.40
CA LEU A 22 -5.65 -11.45 -8.66
C LEU A 22 -5.02 -12.65 -9.36
N ASN A 23 -5.25 -12.77 -10.67
CA ASN A 23 -4.48 -13.72 -11.47
C ASN A 23 -3.03 -13.24 -11.62
N ASP A 24 -2.14 -14.11 -12.08
CA ASP A 24 -0.70 -13.80 -12.15
C ASP A 24 -0.40 -12.60 -13.05
N TYR A 25 -1.19 -12.39 -14.11
CA TYR A 25 -1.04 -11.22 -14.98
C TYR A 25 -1.32 -9.91 -14.23
N TRP A 26 -2.44 -9.83 -13.52
CA TRP A 26 -2.85 -8.63 -12.80
C TRP A 26 -2.04 -8.41 -11.54
N LEU A 27 -1.68 -9.47 -10.81
CA LEU A 27 -0.77 -9.38 -9.68
C LEU A 27 0.59 -8.83 -10.12
N LYS A 28 1.20 -9.38 -11.19
CA LYS A 28 2.48 -8.89 -11.70
C LYS A 28 2.39 -7.47 -12.24
N THR A 29 1.27 -7.12 -12.88
CA THR A 29 1.04 -5.76 -13.39
C THR A 29 0.95 -4.78 -12.22
N LEU A 30 0.09 -5.06 -11.23
CA LEU A 30 -0.06 -4.22 -10.05
C LEU A 30 1.24 -4.14 -9.23
N GLN A 31 1.98 -5.24 -9.09
CA GLN A 31 3.29 -5.24 -8.43
C GLN A 31 4.21 -4.21 -9.09
N LYS A 32 4.31 -4.19 -10.42
CA LYS A 32 5.14 -3.19 -11.11
C LYS A 32 4.68 -1.76 -10.82
N HIS A 33 3.37 -1.50 -10.86
CA HIS A 33 2.84 -0.17 -10.53
C HIS A 33 3.08 0.21 -9.06
N CYS A 34 3.05 -0.76 -8.15
CA CYS A 34 3.37 -0.59 -6.75
C CYS A 34 4.87 -0.30 -6.57
N ASP A 35 5.74 -1.04 -7.23
CA ASP A 35 7.20 -0.81 -7.21
C ASP A 35 7.51 0.59 -7.75
N ASP A 36 6.96 0.97 -8.91
CA ASP A 36 7.12 2.31 -9.47
C ASP A 36 6.61 3.41 -8.52
N PHE A 37 5.50 3.18 -7.81
CA PHE A 37 4.97 4.10 -6.81
C PHE A 37 5.88 4.21 -5.58
N LEU A 38 6.33 3.08 -5.04
CA LEU A 38 7.23 3.02 -3.90
C LEU A 38 8.59 3.62 -4.26
N ASP A 39 9.17 3.34 -5.43
CA ASP A 39 10.45 3.92 -5.86
C ASP A 39 10.38 5.45 -5.98
N ARG A 40 9.22 6.02 -6.36
CA ARG A 40 9.03 7.48 -6.46
C ARG A 40 8.71 8.16 -5.13
N ASN A 41 7.95 7.51 -4.27
CA ASN A 41 7.40 8.10 -3.04
C ASN A 41 8.10 7.59 -1.75
N PHE A 42 8.89 6.51 -1.85
CA PHE A 42 9.65 5.82 -0.78
C PHE A 42 11.15 5.71 -1.10
N ALA A 43 11.67 6.42 -2.10
CA ALA A 43 13.10 6.42 -2.44
C ALA A 43 13.96 6.59 -1.18
N VAL A 44 14.65 5.52 -0.81
CA VAL A 44 15.44 5.39 0.44
C VAL A 44 16.60 6.39 0.49
N ASP A 45 16.95 6.99 -0.64
CA ASP A 45 18.09 7.88 -0.85
C ASP A 45 17.70 9.31 -1.26
N GLN A 46 16.45 9.55 -1.67
CA GLN A 46 16.00 10.84 -2.19
C GLN A 46 14.80 11.37 -1.40
N CYS A 47 15.15 12.21 -0.45
CA CYS A 47 14.28 13.01 0.39
C CYS A 47 13.54 14.11 -0.41
N THR A 48 12.66 13.75 -1.35
CA THR A 48 11.90 14.70 -2.18
C THR A 48 10.41 14.67 -1.88
N GLU A 49 9.77 15.84 -1.78
CA GLU A 49 8.32 16.00 -1.57
C GLU A 49 7.47 15.80 -2.84
N THR A 50 7.82 14.84 -3.70
CA THR A 50 6.99 14.54 -4.86
C THR A 50 5.93 13.53 -4.46
N LEU A 51 4.78 14.02 -3.98
CA LEU A 51 3.59 13.19 -3.82
C LEU A 51 3.00 12.88 -5.20
N ASP A 52 3.39 11.75 -5.79
CA ASP A 52 2.83 11.24 -7.05
C ASP A 52 1.85 10.11 -6.75
N THR A 53 0.60 10.46 -6.45
CA THR A 53 -0.54 9.52 -6.40
C THR A 53 -1.16 9.30 -7.78
N GLY A 54 -0.51 9.71 -8.87
CA GLY A 54 -1.09 9.78 -10.21
C GLY A 54 -1.31 8.44 -10.90
N ASP A 55 -0.98 7.30 -10.26
CA ASP A 55 -1.19 5.99 -10.88
C ASP A 55 -2.68 5.64 -10.94
N PRO A 56 -3.28 5.61 -12.14
CA PRO A 56 -4.72 5.46 -12.28
C PRO A 56 -5.22 4.06 -11.89
N LEU A 57 -4.36 3.02 -11.88
CA LEU A 57 -4.76 1.70 -11.44
C LEU A 57 -4.80 1.63 -9.91
N LEU A 58 -3.77 2.15 -9.24
CA LEU A 58 -3.71 2.14 -7.78
C LEU A 58 -4.81 3.01 -7.17
N VAL A 59 -5.04 4.20 -7.75
CA VAL A 59 -6.14 5.09 -7.36
C VAL A 59 -7.49 4.40 -7.53
N ALA A 60 -7.72 3.72 -8.66
CA ALA A 60 -8.96 2.98 -8.88
C ALA A 60 -9.16 1.85 -7.86
N CYS A 61 -8.10 1.14 -7.47
CA CYS A 61 -8.19 0.12 -6.42
C CYS A 61 -8.63 0.72 -5.09
N ILE A 62 -8.01 1.84 -4.67
CA ILE A 62 -8.37 2.49 -3.40
C ILE A 62 -9.80 3.03 -3.44
N HIS A 63 -10.24 3.66 -4.53
CA HIS A 63 -11.62 4.11 -4.64
C HIS A 63 -12.63 2.95 -4.56
N GLU A 64 -12.35 1.81 -5.19
CA GLU A 64 -13.21 0.63 -5.11
C GLU A 64 -13.32 0.10 -3.66
N LEU A 65 -12.20 0.05 -2.91
CA LEU A 65 -12.20 -0.35 -1.50
C LEU A 65 -12.98 0.62 -0.61
N LEU A 66 -12.82 1.92 -0.84
CA LEU A 66 -13.47 2.94 -0.02
C LEU A 66 -14.96 3.06 -0.33
N GLN A 67 -15.38 2.84 -1.59
CA GLN A 67 -16.81 2.78 -1.92
C GLN A 67 -17.50 1.61 -1.21
N TYR A 68 -16.79 0.50 -0.98
CA TYR A 68 -17.30 -0.61 -0.19
C TYR A 68 -17.45 -0.26 1.30
N ASP A 69 -16.42 0.33 1.92
CA ASP A 69 -16.44 0.67 3.36
C ASP A 69 -17.34 1.88 3.66
N ARG A 70 -17.32 2.90 2.80
CA ARG A 70 -17.96 4.21 3.01
C ARG A 70 -18.51 4.80 1.71
N PRO A 71 -19.65 4.31 1.21
CA PRO A 71 -20.26 4.82 -0.02
C PRO A 71 -20.68 6.30 0.03
N ALA A 72 -20.74 6.92 1.22
CA ALA A 72 -21.04 8.34 1.42
C ALA A 72 -19.95 9.09 2.23
N GLY A 73 -18.72 8.55 2.27
CA GLY A 73 -17.60 9.18 2.97
C GLY A 73 -17.13 10.48 2.31
N PRO A 74 -16.46 11.39 3.07
CA PRO A 74 -15.79 12.54 2.47
C PRO A 74 -14.69 12.08 1.50
N GLU A 75 -14.42 12.90 0.49
CA GLU A 75 -13.30 12.70 -0.42
C GLU A 75 -11.98 12.68 0.39
N LEU A 76 -11.09 11.73 0.07
CA LEU A 76 -9.82 11.61 0.79
C LEU A 76 -8.92 12.83 0.51
N SER A 77 -8.17 13.25 1.52
CA SER A 77 -7.02 14.12 1.28
C SER A 77 -5.98 13.37 0.44
N ALA A 78 -5.15 14.11 -0.30
CA ALA A 78 -4.07 13.50 -1.09
C ALA A 78 -3.11 12.66 -0.21
N GLY A 79 -2.88 13.09 1.03
CA GLY A 79 -2.07 12.35 2.00
C GLY A 79 -2.72 11.05 2.46
N ASP A 80 -4.03 11.04 2.70
CA ASP A 80 -4.74 9.81 3.08
C ASP A 80 -4.83 8.84 1.91
N LEU A 81 -5.00 9.34 0.69
CA LEU A 81 -4.94 8.52 -0.53
C LEU A 81 -3.57 7.86 -0.67
N ALA A 82 -2.48 8.62 -0.50
CA ALA A 82 -1.12 8.09 -0.56
C ALA A 82 -0.83 7.06 0.55
N GLU A 83 -1.33 7.29 1.77
CA GLU A 83 -1.23 6.32 2.87
C GLU A 83 -1.91 4.99 2.50
N ASN A 84 -3.14 5.06 1.99
CA ASN A 84 -3.88 3.87 1.55
C ASN A 84 -3.23 3.16 0.36
N ILE A 85 -2.75 3.91 -0.65
CA ILE A 85 -2.01 3.34 -1.79
C ILE A 85 -0.76 2.63 -1.29
N THR A 86 -0.03 3.19 -0.32
CA THR A 86 1.15 2.54 0.26
C THR A 86 0.80 1.21 0.91
N VAL A 87 -0.20 1.18 1.80
CA VAL A 87 -0.55 -0.06 2.50
C VAL A 87 -1.06 -1.12 1.52
N TYR A 88 -1.79 -0.70 0.48
CA TYR A 88 -2.18 -1.60 -0.61
C TYR A 88 -0.97 -2.12 -1.40
N ALA A 89 -0.01 -1.26 -1.74
CA ALA A 89 1.23 -1.64 -2.43
C ALA A 89 2.06 -2.66 -1.64
N LEU A 90 2.17 -2.47 -0.32
CA LEU A 90 2.82 -3.42 0.57
C LEU A 90 2.05 -4.75 0.62
N SER A 91 0.72 -4.71 0.62
CA SER A 91 -0.12 -5.91 0.58
C SER A 91 0.02 -6.71 -0.73
N ILE A 92 0.15 -6.02 -1.87
CA ILE A 92 0.48 -6.64 -3.16
C ILE A 92 1.86 -7.30 -3.12
N THR A 93 2.85 -6.62 -2.54
CA THR A 93 4.21 -7.13 -2.37
C THR A 93 4.22 -8.39 -1.51
N MET A 94 3.49 -8.39 -0.40
CA MET A 94 3.35 -9.55 0.48
C MET A 94 2.77 -10.76 -0.24
N GLU A 95 1.74 -10.58 -1.08
CA GLU A 95 1.16 -11.67 -1.87
C GLU A 95 2.12 -12.17 -2.95
N THR A 96 2.84 -11.27 -3.62
CA THR A 96 3.87 -11.64 -4.60
C THR A 96 4.94 -12.52 -3.94
N ILE A 97 5.43 -12.14 -2.75
CA ILE A 97 6.39 -12.93 -1.97
C ILE A 97 5.74 -14.26 -1.56
N ARG A 98 4.49 -14.26 -1.08
CA ARG A 98 3.79 -15.48 -0.66
C ARG A 98 3.64 -16.49 -1.80
N ARG A 99 3.40 -16.05 -3.04
CA ARG A 99 3.30 -16.94 -4.21
C ARG A 99 4.64 -17.48 -4.68
N SER A 100 5.73 -16.75 -4.45
CA SER A 100 7.08 -17.13 -4.87
C SER A 100 7.89 -17.83 -3.77
N SER A 101 7.38 -17.88 -2.54
CA SER A 101 8.04 -18.47 -1.38
C SER A 101 7.15 -19.51 -0.66
N HIS A 102 7.71 -20.14 0.37
CA HIS A 102 6.98 -21.07 1.24
C HIS A 102 6.44 -20.39 2.52
N ILE A 103 6.35 -19.05 2.53
CA ILE A 103 5.82 -18.31 3.67
C ILE A 103 4.30 -18.48 3.72
N GLU A 104 3.79 -19.12 4.75
CA GLU A 104 2.35 -19.20 5.00
C GLU A 104 1.85 -17.93 5.71
N MET A 105 0.81 -17.31 5.15
CA MET A 105 0.16 -16.15 5.73
C MET A 105 -1.33 -16.19 5.46
N SER A 106 -2.12 -15.70 6.41
CA SER A 106 -3.56 -15.50 6.19
C SER A 106 -3.77 -14.51 5.04
N ALA A 107 -4.64 -14.86 4.11
CA ALA A 107 -5.05 -13.95 3.05
C ALA A 107 -5.78 -12.73 3.63
N PRO A 108 -5.60 -11.52 3.07
CA PRO A 108 -6.35 -10.35 3.54
C PRO A 108 -7.84 -10.45 3.19
N THR A 109 -8.68 -9.84 4.00
CA THR A 109 -10.09 -9.58 3.71
C THR A 109 -10.28 -8.11 3.34
N LEU A 110 -11.46 -7.73 2.87
CA LEU A 110 -11.77 -6.31 2.61
C LEU A 110 -11.58 -5.44 3.86
N ASP A 111 -11.94 -5.99 5.03
CA ASP A 111 -11.88 -5.27 6.31
C ASP A 111 -10.44 -5.03 6.80
N ASN A 112 -9.47 -5.84 6.34
CA ASN A 112 -8.10 -5.77 6.84
C ASN A 112 -7.03 -5.60 5.76
N LEU A 113 -7.41 -5.48 4.48
CA LEU A 113 -6.46 -5.27 3.39
C LEU A 113 -5.57 -4.04 3.62
N LEU A 114 -6.12 -2.97 4.21
CA LEU A 114 -5.40 -1.73 4.51
C LEU A 114 -4.90 -1.68 5.97
N SER A 115 -4.71 -2.83 6.62
CA SER A 115 -4.23 -2.92 8.01
C SER A 115 -2.70 -2.88 8.09
N ILE A 116 -2.18 -1.89 8.83
CA ILE A 116 -0.75 -1.77 9.14
C ILE A 116 -0.29 -2.95 10.01
N ASP A 117 -1.13 -3.44 10.93
CA ASP A 117 -0.79 -4.58 11.81
C ASP A 117 -0.39 -5.81 11.00
N ARG A 118 -1.04 -6.02 9.85
CA ARG A 118 -0.71 -7.13 8.94
C ARG A 118 0.65 -6.94 8.27
N ILE A 119 0.96 -5.72 7.84
CA ILE A 119 2.27 -5.37 7.27
C ILE A 119 3.37 -5.65 8.30
N VAL A 120 3.18 -5.19 9.55
CA VAL A 120 4.13 -5.38 10.64
C VAL A 120 4.28 -6.85 11.00
N ALA A 121 3.17 -7.59 11.11
CA ALA A 121 3.20 -9.03 11.38
C ALA A 121 3.98 -9.80 10.32
N PHE A 122 3.84 -9.42 9.04
CA PHE A 122 4.61 -10.02 7.96
C PHE A 122 6.10 -9.68 8.04
N GLY A 123 6.46 -8.42 8.30
CA GLY A 123 7.86 -8.04 8.46
C GLY A 123 8.55 -8.68 9.67
N LYS A 124 7.81 -9.10 10.70
CA LYS A 124 8.35 -9.88 11.83
C LYS A 124 8.72 -11.32 11.44
N ILE A 125 8.01 -11.93 10.47
CA ILE A 125 8.28 -13.29 9.99
C ILE A 125 9.14 -13.34 8.72
N ASN A 126 9.31 -12.21 8.04
CA ASN A 126 10.19 -12.03 6.89
C ASN A 126 11.18 -10.90 7.15
N PRO A 127 12.41 -11.22 7.63
CA PRO A 127 13.41 -10.21 7.99
C PRO A 127 13.81 -9.28 6.84
N GLU A 128 13.91 -9.78 5.60
CA GLU A 128 14.25 -8.94 4.44
C GLU A 128 13.17 -7.88 4.18
N PHE A 129 11.89 -8.26 4.29
CA PHE A 129 10.78 -7.32 4.20
C PHE A 129 10.76 -6.35 5.39
N GLY A 130 11.03 -6.84 6.61
CA GLY A 130 11.14 -6.00 7.81
C GLY A 130 12.23 -4.94 7.69
N GLU A 131 13.41 -5.32 7.20
CA GLU A 131 14.53 -4.39 6.93
C GLU A 131 14.15 -3.35 5.88
N PHE A 132 13.45 -3.75 4.82
CA PHE A 132 12.93 -2.82 3.81
C PHE A 132 12.04 -1.74 4.45
N LEU A 133 11.10 -2.13 5.33
CA LEU A 133 10.23 -1.18 6.03
C LEU A 133 11.00 -0.23 6.96
N GLN A 134 12.05 -0.72 7.62
CA GLN A 134 12.88 0.09 8.52
C GLN A 134 13.77 1.08 7.76
N ARG A 135 14.24 0.69 6.57
CA ARG A 135 15.12 1.50 5.72
C ARG A 135 14.40 2.64 4.99
N ALA A 136 13.08 2.63 4.89
CA ALA A 136 12.32 3.71 4.28
C ALA A 136 12.59 5.05 5.02
N CYS A 137 13.18 6.07 4.37
CA CYS A 137 13.66 7.29 5.02
C CYS A 137 12.54 8.23 5.52
N ILE A 138 12.74 8.92 6.66
CA ILE A 138 11.89 10.04 7.11
C ILE A 138 12.62 11.34 6.79
N LEU A 139 12.01 12.22 6.00
CA LEU A 139 12.41 13.63 5.92
C LEU A 139 12.36 14.27 7.32
N PRO A 140 13.44 14.90 7.82
CA PRO A 140 13.35 15.77 8.99
C PRO A 140 12.40 16.94 8.70
N GLU A 141 11.72 17.43 9.75
CA GLU A 141 10.83 18.58 9.70
C GLU A 141 11.60 19.80 9.16
N ASP A 142 11.27 20.26 7.96
CA ASP A 142 11.37 21.70 7.69
C ASP A 142 10.06 22.33 8.15
N GLU A 143 10.17 23.06 9.26
CA GLU A 143 9.14 23.84 9.92
C GLU A 143 8.53 24.86 8.94
N SER A 144 7.52 24.46 8.18
CA SER A 144 6.54 25.39 7.63
C SER A 144 5.14 24.82 7.82
N ALA A 145 4.58 25.12 8.99
CA ALA A 145 3.15 25.21 9.31
C ALA A 145 2.19 24.52 8.30
N GLY A 146 2.08 23.21 8.38
CA GLY A 146 1.14 22.39 7.62
C GLY A 146 1.14 20.98 8.18
N GLU A 147 0.00 20.28 8.12
CA GLU A 147 -0.22 18.94 8.67
C GLU A 147 0.99 18.00 8.53
N LYS A 148 1.31 17.24 9.60
CA LYS A 148 2.37 16.20 9.59
C LYS A 148 2.37 15.44 8.26
N ASN A 149 3.51 15.40 7.55
CA ASN A 149 3.64 14.69 6.28
C ASN A 149 3.07 13.26 6.43
N TRP A 150 2.15 12.86 5.54
CA TRP A 150 1.42 11.59 5.65
C TRP A 150 2.36 10.39 5.83
N PHE A 151 3.53 10.44 5.19
CA PHE A 151 4.56 9.43 5.28
C PHE A 151 5.14 9.32 6.70
N GLN A 152 5.40 10.45 7.36
CA GLN A 152 5.86 10.48 8.75
C GLN A 152 4.81 9.86 9.67
N ARG A 153 3.53 10.12 9.43
CA ARG A 153 2.43 9.49 10.18
C ARG A 153 2.42 7.98 9.99
N LEU A 154 2.51 7.52 8.75
CA LEU A 154 2.52 6.09 8.42
C LEU A 154 3.74 5.38 9.00
N LYS A 155 4.95 5.89 8.77
CA LYS A 155 6.17 5.28 9.29
C LYS A 155 6.20 5.26 10.82
N LYS A 156 5.70 6.31 11.48
CA LYS A 156 5.54 6.29 12.94
C LYS A 156 4.62 5.16 13.39
N LYS A 157 3.45 4.98 12.76
CA LYS A 157 2.54 3.86 13.06
C LYS A 157 3.24 2.50 12.91
N ILE A 158 3.99 2.32 11.82
CA ILE A 158 4.74 1.08 11.54
C ILE A 158 5.80 0.84 12.64
N ILE A 159 6.65 1.82 12.94
CA ILE A 159 7.74 1.69 13.92
C ILE A 159 7.20 1.45 15.33
N ASP A 160 6.22 2.23 15.77
CA ASP A 160 5.63 2.10 17.10
C ASP A 160 5.11 0.67 17.32
N GLN A 161 4.49 0.06 16.30
CA GLN A 161 3.99 -1.31 16.35
C GLN A 161 5.07 -2.38 16.21
N PHE A 162 6.15 -2.11 15.46
CA PHE A 162 7.31 -3.01 15.41
C PHE A 162 7.96 -3.15 16.79
N ASN A 163 8.09 -2.04 17.53
CA ASN A 163 8.76 -1.98 18.83
C ASN A 163 7.89 -2.36 20.03
N ALA A 164 6.56 -2.42 19.87
CA ALA A 164 5.61 -2.77 20.94
C ALA A 164 5.56 -4.28 21.29
N ALA A 165 6.66 -5.03 21.08
CA ALA A 165 6.77 -6.46 21.34
C ALA A 165 7.65 -6.74 22.57
#